data_AF-A0A954F0J4-F1
#
_entry.id   AF-A0A954F0J4-F1
#
_cell.length_a   1.000
_cell.length_b   1.000
_cell.length_c   1.000
_cell.angle_alpha   90.00
_cell.angle_beta   90.00
_cell.angle_gamma   90.00
#
_symmetry.space_group_name_H-M   'P 1'
#
loop_
_entity.id
_entity.type
_entity.pdbx_description
1 polymer ?
#
loop_
_entity_poly.entity_id
_entity_poly.type
_entity_poly.pdbx_seq_one_letter_code
_entity_poly.pdbx_strand_id
1 'polypeptide(L)'
;AGVMGNCGSLLTMTVGPRDATVLSELLGKCLTPEDLMQIPKYHGYIRLLNDGVGSTFSMTTLPPPRNLPNRSEIIRKASRQRYAVKA
;
A
#
# COMPACT_ATOMS: atom_id res chain seq x y z
N ALA A 1 3.96 -4.71 23.11
CA ALA A 1 4.48 -4.95 21.75
C ALA A 1 3.79 -3.98 20.80
N GLY A 2 4.52 -3.28 19.93
CA GLY A 2 3.98 -2.26 19.02
C GLY A 2 3.51 -2.86 17.68
N VAL A 3 2.51 -2.23 17.04
CA VAL A 3 1.89 -2.71 15.78
C VAL A 3 2.93 -2.96 14.68
N MET A 4 3.89 -2.04 14.49
CA MET A 4 4.93 -2.15 13.46
C MET A 4 5.87 -3.35 13.64
N GLY A 5 6.16 -3.78 14.88
CA GLY A 5 7.04 -4.92 15.16
C GLY A 5 6.42 -6.27 14.80
N ASN A 6 5.09 -6.33 14.68
CA ASN A 6 4.35 -7.54 14.30
C ASN A 6 4.04 -7.58 12.80
N CYS A 7 4.27 -6.48 12.07
CA CYS A 7 4.05 -6.44 10.63
C CYS A 7 5.19 -7.17 9.91
N GLY A 8 4.93 -8.42 9.50
CA GLY A 8 5.90 -9.21 8.72
C GLY A 8 6.17 -8.65 7.31
N SER A 9 5.19 -7.95 6.73
CA SER A 9 5.32 -7.27 5.45
C SER A 9 4.98 -5.79 5.59
N LEU A 10 5.73 -4.94 4.89
CA LEU A 10 5.58 -3.49 4.93
C LEU A 10 5.84 -2.90 3.56
N LEU A 11 4.94 -2.03 3.10
CA LEU A 11 5.08 -1.24 1.89
C LEU A 11 5.24 0.23 2.28
N THR A 12 6.21 0.91 1.69
CA THR A 12 6.36 2.36 1.79
C THR A 12 6.44 2.99 0.41
N MET A 13 5.78 4.14 0.26
CA MET A 13 6.00 5.07 -0.84
C MET A 13 6.88 6.21 -0.31
N THR A 14 6.99 7.31 -1.05
CA THR A 14 7.69 8.52 -0.57
C THR A 14 7.14 8.98 0.77
N VAL A 15 8.03 9.19 1.75
CA VAL A 15 7.68 9.62 3.11
C VAL A 15 8.51 10.83 3.54
N GLY A 16 8.07 11.50 4.60
CA GLY A 16 8.82 12.61 5.19
C GLY A 16 10.01 12.16 6.04
N PRO A 17 10.92 13.09 6.38
CA PRO A 17 12.16 12.79 7.10
C PRO A 17 11.94 12.15 8.47
N ARG A 18 10.85 12.51 9.17
CA ARG A 18 10.53 11.95 10.50
C ARG A 18 10.18 10.46 10.45
N ASP A 19 9.46 10.05 9.41
CA ASP A 19 9.00 8.67 9.26
C ASP A 19 10.07 7.79 8.59
N ALA A 20 10.91 8.39 7.75
CA ALA A 20 11.93 7.70 6.97
C ALA A 20 12.89 6.89 7.85
N THR A 21 13.35 7.43 8.99
CA THR A 21 14.26 6.72 9.90
C THR A 21 13.67 5.42 10.44
N VAL A 22 12.42 5.47 10.92
CA VAL A 22 11.75 4.30 11.48
C VAL A 22 11.43 3.26 10.40
N LEU A 23 10.99 3.73 9.23
CA LEU A 23 10.63 2.84 8.11
C LEU A 23 11.86 2.18 7.47
N SER A 24 13.00 2.87 7.39
CA SER A 24 14.24 2.27 6.87
C SER A 24 14.71 1.11 7.75
N GLU A 25 14.60 1.24 9.08
CA GLU A 25 14.93 0.14 10.01
C GLU A 25 14.02 -1.08 9.79
N LEU A 26 12.73 -0.84 9.55
CA LEU A 26 11.74 -1.91 9.30
C LEU A 26 11.92 -2.58 7.92
N LEU A 27 12.40 -1.85 6.92
CA LEU A 27 12.66 -2.41 5.58
C LEU A 27 14.00 -3.17 5.50
N GLY A 28 14.85 -3.05 6.52
CA GLY A 28 16.14 -3.72 6.60
C GLY A 28 17.31 -2.86 6.12
N LYS A 29 18.52 -3.43 6.18
CA LYS A 29 19.78 -2.66 6.09
C LYS A 29 20.16 -2.11 4.71
N CYS A 30 19.35 -2.35 3.68
CA CYS A 30 19.67 -1.97 2.30
C CYS A 30 19.16 -0.58 1.91
N LEU A 31 18.39 0.08 2.78
CA LEU A 31 17.76 1.38 2.49
C LEU A 31 18.16 2.40 3.54
N THR A 32 18.47 3.59 3.06
CA THR A 32 18.70 4.78 3.89
C THR A 32 17.40 5.58 4.04
N PRO A 33 17.28 6.43 5.06
CA PRO A 33 16.18 7.39 5.15
C PRO A 33 16.09 8.29 3.91
N GLU A 34 17.23 8.67 3.32
CA GLU A 34 17.32 9.47 2.10
C GLU A 34 16.66 8.78 0.90
N ASP A 35 16.88 7.47 0.74
CA ASP A 35 16.25 6.69 -0.32
C ASP A 35 14.72 6.73 -0.23
N LEU A 36 14.17 6.71 1.00
CA LEU A 36 12.73 6.76 1.23
C LEU A 36 12.11 8.13 0.96
N MET A 37 12.88 9.20 1.12
CA MET A 37 12.45 10.57 0.80
C MET A 37 12.51 10.86 -0.71
N GLN A 38 13.34 10.13 -1.45
CA GLN A 38 13.57 10.34 -2.88
C GLN A 38 12.84 9.35 -3.79
N ILE A 39 11.97 8.50 -3.24
CA ILE A 39 11.16 7.57 -4.03
C ILE A 39 10.36 8.33 -5.09
N PRO A 40 10.46 7.96 -6.39
CA PRO A 40 9.69 8.60 -7.43
C PRO A 40 8.19 8.37 -7.30
N LYS A 41 7.39 9.25 -7.90
CA LYS A 41 5.92 9.12 -7.90
C LYS A 41 5.51 7.76 -8.47
N TYR A 42 4.59 7.07 -7.79
CA TYR A 42 4.09 5.74 -8.16
C TYR A 42 5.09 4.58 -7.99
N HIS A 43 6.24 4.83 -7.35
CA HIS A 43 7.17 3.79 -6.94
C HIS A 43 7.15 3.61 -5.43
N GLY A 44 7.63 2.46 -4.96
CA GLY A 44 7.75 2.17 -3.53
C GLY A 44 8.72 1.03 -3.26
N TYR A 45 9.03 0.84 -1.98
CA TYR A 45 9.73 -0.35 -1.49
C TYR A 45 8.77 -1.22 -0.68
N ILE A 46 8.90 -2.53 -0.84
CA ILE A 46 8.17 -3.50 -0.04
C ILE A 46 9.13 -4.50 0.57
N ARG A 47 9.04 -4.65 1.89
CA ARG A 47 9.52 -5.85 2.57
C ARG A 47 8.37 -6.83 2.57
N LEU A 48 8.55 -7.97 1.92
CA LEU A 48 7.55 -9.02 1.85
C LEU A 48 8.07 -10.26 2.57
N LEU A 49 7.32 -10.74 3.55
CA LEU A 49 7.56 -12.04 4.17
C LEU A 49 7.08 -13.13 3.21
N ASN A 50 8.01 -13.87 2.61
CA ASN A 50 7.71 -15.06 1.82
C ASN A 50 8.32 -16.28 2.50
N ASP A 51 7.51 -17.27 2.85
CA ASP A 51 7.94 -18.49 3.56
C ASP A 51 8.80 -18.22 4.82
N GLY A 52 8.47 -17.16 5.56
CA GLY A 52 9.19 -16.76 6.78
C GLY A 52 10.46 -15.96 6.53
N VAL A 53 10.88 -15.78 5.28
CA VAL A 53 12.03 -14.93 4.89
C VAL A 53 11.53 -13.57 4.43
N GLY A 54 11.94 -12.52 5.12
CA GLY A 54 11.62 -11.14 4.75
C GLY A 54 12.62 -10.59 3.75
N SER A 55 12.18 -10.34 2.52
CA SER A 55 13.01 -9.78 1.45
C SER A 55 12.45 -8.43 0.98
N THR A 56 13.34 -7.49 0.69
CA THR A 56 12.98 -6.13 0.29
C THR A 56 13.18 -5.92 -1.20
N PHE A 57 12.16 -5.42 -1.88
CA PHE A 57 12.13 -5.21 -3.33
C PHE A 57 11.60 -3.81 -3.65
N SER A 58 12.03 -3.25 -4.78
CA SER A 58 11.38 -2.08 -5.37
C SER A 58 10.12 -2.52 -6.12
N MET A 59 9.14 -1.62 -6.19
CA MET A 59 7.92 -1.82 -6.95
C MET A 59 7.49 -0.56 -7.69
N THR A 60 6.58 -0.75 -8.65
CA THR A 60 5.82 0.32 -9.30
C THR A 60 4.33 0.02 -9.18
N THR A 61 3.53 1.01 -8.83
CA THR A 61 2.07 0.85 -8.71
C THR A 61 1.42 0.80 -10.08
N LEU A 62 0.32 0.06 -10.19
CA LEU A 62 -0.56 0.13 -11.35
C LEU A 62 -1.32 1.46 -11.36
N PRO A 63 -1.63 2.02 -12.56
CA PRO A 63 -2.53 3.16 -12.63
C PRO A 63 -3.91 2.81 -12.05
N PRO A 64 -4.64 3.79 -11.51
CA PRO A 64 -6.01 3.56 -11.06
C PRO A 64 -6.85 3.01 -12.21
N PRO A 65 -7.78 2.07 -11.94
CA PRO A 65 -8.64 1.53 -12.98
C PRO A 65 -9.42 2.66 -13.65
N ARG A 66 -9.59 2.58 -14.97
CA ARG A 66 -10.39 3.57 -15.70
C ARG A 66 -11.80 3.62 -15.11
N ASN A 67 -12.34 4.83 -14.96
CA ASN A 67 -13.75 4.99 -14.60
C ASN A 67 -14.59 4.32 -15.69
N LEU A 68 -15.25 3.23 -15.33
CA LEU A 68 -16.29 2.64 -16.17
C LEU A 68 -17.44 3.64 -16.24
N PRO A 69 -17.96 3.96 -17.44
CA PRO A 69 -19.19 4.75 -17.55
C PRO A 69 -20.30 4.07 -16.75
N ASN A 70 -21.13 4.87 -16.09
CA ASN A 70 -22.30 4.42 -15.31
C ASN A 70 -21.98 3.52 -14.10
N ARG A 71 -20.73 3.47 -13.63
CA ARG A 71 -20.35 2.67 -12.44
C ARG A 71 -21.23 2.97 -11.22
N SER A 72 -21.56 4.24 -10.99
CA SER A 72 -22.42 4.67 -9.87
C SER A 72 -23.85 4.14 -10.01
N GLU A 73 -24.44 4.16 -11.21
CA GLU A 73 -25.76 3.59 -11.48
C GLU A 73 -25.78 2.08 -11.31
N ILE A 74 -24.76 1.38 -11.82
CA ILE A 74 -24.62 -0.07 -11.67
C ILE A 74 -24.56 -0.43 -10.17
N ILE A 75 -23.75 0.28 -9.38
CA ILE A 75 -23.64 0.07 -7.93
C ILE A 75 -24.99 0.35 -7.25
N ARG A 76 -25.66 1.46 -7.57
CA ARG A 76 -26.98 1.80 -6.98
C ARG A 76 -28.04 0.76 -7.32
N LYS A 77 -28.09 0.29 -8.58
CA LYS A 77 -29.03 -0.75 -9.02
C LYS A 77 -28.77 -2.08 -8.33
N ALA A 78 -27.52 -2.53 -8.29
CA ALA A 78 -27.13 -3.77 -7.60
C ALA A 78 -27.42 -3.70 -6.09
N SER A 79 -27.16 -2.56 -5.46
CA SER A 79 -27.47 -2.34 -4.04
C SER A 79 -28.97 -2.37 -3.78
N ARG A 80 -29.79 -1.64 -4.57
CA ARG A 80 -31.25 -1.68 -4.45
C ARG A 80 -31.81 -3.08 -4.65
N GLN A 81 -31.31 -3.84 -5.63
CA GLN A 81 -31.75 -5.23 -5.85
C GLN A 81 -31.51 -6.15 -4.64
N ARG A 82 -30.42 -5.92 -3.89
CA ARG A 82 -30.05 -6.78 -2.76
C ARG A 82 -30.65 -6.32 -1.43
N TYR A 83 -30.82 -5.02 -1.24
CA TYR A 83 -31.07 -4.45 0.09
C TYR A 83 -32.30 -3.55 0.18
N ALA A 84 -32.95 -3.19 -0.93
CA ALA A 84 -34.18 -2.41 -0.83
C ALA A 84 -35.32 -3.32 -0.34
N VAL A 85 -35.93 -2.94 0.77
CA VAL A 85 -37.16 -3.58 1.27
C VAL A 85 -38.31 -3.13 0.38
N LYS A 86 -39.17 -4.06 -0.04
CA LYS A 86 -40.42 -3.72 -0.72
C LYS A 86 -41.26 -2.85 0.22
N ALA A 87 -41.64 -1.67 -0.25
CA ALA A 87 -42.71 -0.89 0.38
C ALA A 87 -44.05 -1.62 0.23
#